data_AF-A0A2D5KFC4-F1
#
_entry.id   AF-A0A2D5KFC4-F1
#
_cell.length_a   1.000
_cell.length_b   1.000
_cell.length_c   1.000
_cell.angle_alpha   90.00
_cell.angle_beta   90.00
_cell.angle_gamma   90.00
#
_symmetry.space_group_name_H-M   'P 1'
#
loop_
_entity.id
_entity.type
_entity.pdbx_description
1 polymer ?
#
loop_
_entity_poly.entity_id
_entity_poly.type
_entity_poly.pdbx_seq_one_letter_code
_entity_poly.pdbx_strand_id
1 'polypeptide(L)'
;MRFLTILPLIFLPFLFYGQSNEKSSESLDLELSVISGFNGTKLYLEDYSPKRGMRQFIGIQINRNFTENFGFGFSISRFKRSSVVSNVEFVKSGTEVNFFPKYTIGDISLYGGLQFISGNLSIESQPSYFDYQVDQDQPTDQINSIVGIDIQMAYRLNLFWNTSIKLDKKNESNWQVGVRYTLNGERRKPSYRRLKRLHAIEDIEAMKRGNVLVRLKTSQPKIDALKKVGKTEKAEHTAKEQREENLEIVKAFREEFNFTDVYFFYSHQSEKVKNNDLKKIFLSDNLELDTSIHADESKAVYIIELANIEPDTNQVFSEYRNKISGSFEQQRVPTYHGSPNHSFKGFVVKNQRFEQLLRPFPYYSRFILPSIKKHPEQLLFIGPLVIPLLSATSYEASIRNLNNKLHRFYNAKNTKTKRWYKRPYEFYEPHLPKDFNPPY
;
A
#
# COMPACT_ATOMS: atom_id res chain seq x y z
N MET A 1 34.10 -18.98 -27.32
CA MET A 1 34.52 -17.57 -27.49
C MET A 1 33.79 -16.76 -28.59
N ARG A 2 33.26 -17.32 -29.69
CA ARG A 2 32.58 -16.52 -30.76
C ARG A 2 31.07 -16.31 -30.61
N PHE A 3 30.38 -17.03 -29.71
CA PHE A 3 28.91 -16.92 -29.55
C PHE A 3 28.45 -15.75 -28.66
N LEU A 4 29.25 -15.33 -27.66
CA LEU A 4 28.89 -14.25 -26.74
C LEU A 4 29.14 -12.83 -27.28
N THR A 5 29.94 -12.66 -28.32
CA THR A 5 30.16 -11.34 -28.94
C THR A 5 29.01 -10.95 -29.88
N ILE A 6 28.31 -11.90 -30.48
CA ILE A 6 27.33 -11.62 -31.54
C ILE A 6 25.89 -11.51 -31.00
N LEU A 7 25.53 -12.27 -29.96
CA LEU A 7 24.14 -12.27 -29.45
C LEU A 7 23.66 -11.00 -28.73
N PRO A 8 24.44 -10.32 -27.86
CA PRO A 8 23.99 -9.06 -27.27
C PRO A 8 23.79 -7.98 -28.33
N LEU A 9 24.53 -8.03 -29.44
CA LEU A 9 24.38 -7.15 -30.61
C LEU A 9 23.05 -7.36 -31.37
N ILE A 10 22.38 -8.50 -31.24
CA ILE A 10 21.08 -8.77 -31.90
C ILE A 10 19.91 -8.20 -31.07
N PHE A 11 20.05 -8.12 -29.75
CA PHE A 11 19.00 -7.59 -28.85
C PHE A 11 19.18 -6.11 -28.47
N LEU A 12 20.41 -5.57 -28.57
CA LEU A 12 20.71 -4.14 -28.47
C LEU A 12 19.80 -3.27 -29.37
N PRO A 13 19.53 -3.65 -30.64
CA PRO A 13 18.59 -2.95 -31.49
C PRO A 13 17.20 -2.86 -30.87
N PHE A 14 16.66 -3.90 -30.22
CA PHE A 14 15.32 -3.83 -29.60
C PHE A 14 15.25 -2.83 -28.43
N LEU A 15 16.37 -2.55 -27.75
CA LEU A 15 16.45 -1.49 -26.74
C LEU A 15 16.42 -0.09 -27.36
N PHE A 16 16.71 0.06 -28.65
CA PHE A 16 16.73 1.34 -29.37
C PHE A 16 15.74 1.43 -30.55
N TYR A 17 15.09 0.32 -30.93
CA TYR A 17 14.09 0.27 -32.00
C TYR A 17 12.80 0.91 -31.47
N GLY A 18 12.19 1.77 -32.27
CA GLY A 18 11.09 2.65 -31.87
C GLY A 18 11.43 4.15 -31.96
N GLN A 19 12.61 4.52 -32.44
CA GLN A 19 12.92 5.90 -32.84
C GLN A 19 12.41 6.17 -34.27
N SER A 20 11.12 5.97 -34.53
CA SER A 20 10.51 6.54 -35.74
C SER A 20 9.03 6.83 -35.52
N ASN A 21 8.72 8.12 -35.58
CA ASN A 21 7.41 8.72 -35.88
C ASN A 21 6.28 8.48 -34.89
N GLU A 22 6.22 9.30 -33.84
CA GLU A 22 5.18 10.33 -33.67
C GLU A 22 5.38 11.07 -32.34
N LYS A 23 5.06 12.36 -32.34
CA LYS A 23 5.02 13.21 -31.15
C LYS A 23 3.99 12.67 -30.16
N SER A 24 4.43 11.95 -29.14
CA SER A 24 3.79 12.01 -27.82
C SER A 24 4.86 12.25 -26.77
N SER A 25 4.78 13.38 -26.10
CA SER A 25 5.69 13.82 -25.05
C SER A 25 5.37 13.12 -23.73
N GLU A 26 5.36 11.78 -23.71
CA GLU A 26 5.38 10.99 -22.49
C GLU A 26 6.58 10.05 -22.58
N SER A 27 7.54 10.30 -21.70
CA SER A 27 8.90 9.80 -21.72
C SER A 27 9.01 8.28 -21.86
N LEU A 28 9.77 7.84 -22.87
CA LEU A 28 10.38 6.52 -22.91
C LEU A 28 11.23 6.32 -21.63
N ASP A 29 10.71 5.61 -20.64
CA ASP A 29 11.35 5.46 -19.33
C ASP A 29 12.40 4.33 -19.38
N LEU A 30 13.65 4.74 -19.61
CA LEU A 30 14.82 3.87 -19.58
C LEU A 30 15.46 3.93 -18.19
N GLU A 31 15.36 2.82 -17.45
CA GLU A 31 15.88 2.68 -16.09
C GLU A 31 17.25 1.98 -16.11
N LEU A 32 18.32 2.68 -15.78
CA LEU A 32 19.64 2.16 -15.47
C LEU A 32 19.71 1.87 -13.97
N SER A 33 20.15 0.67 -13.62
CA SER A 33 20.25 0.21 -12.24
C SER A 33 21.57 -0.50 -11.97
N VAL A 34 22.06 -0.40 -10.73
CA VAL A 34 23.12 -1.26 -10.20
C VAL A 34 22.47 -2.40 -9.44
N ILE A 35 22.91 -3.63 -9.68
CA ILE A 35 22.48 -4.83 -8.96
C ILE A 35 23.64 -5.43 -8.18
N SER A 36 23.39 -5.89 -6.96
CA SER A 36 24.37 -6.65 -6.18
C SER A 36 23.68 -7.57 -5.19
N GLY A 37 24.32 -8.69 -4.85
CA GLY A 37 23.75 -9.66 -3.94
C GLY A 37 24.58 -10.93 -3.84
N PHE A 38 23.91 -12.03 -3.53
CA PHE A 38 24.51 -13.34 -3.33
C PHE A 38 23.86 -14.40 -4.23
N ASN A 39 24.71 -15.26 -4.80
CA ASN A 39 24.37 -16.50 -5.47
C ASN A 39 24.38 -17.65 -4.46
N GLY A 40 23.38 -18.52 -4.50
CA GLY A 40 23.43 -19.83 -3.86
C GLY A 40 23.49 -20.93 -4.92
N THR A 41 24.69 -21.42 -5.23
CA THR A 41 24.91 -22.26 -6.42
C THR A 41 25.19 -23.71 -6.05
N LYS A 42 24.65 -24.65 -6.83
CA LYS A 42 25.08 -26.04 -6.88
C LYS A 42 25.64 -26.32 -8.28
N LEU A 43 26.96 -26.38 -8.40
CA LEU A 43 27.67 -26.80 -9.60
C LEU A 43 27.35 -28.27 -9.88
N TYR A 44 27.36 -28.66 -11.15
CA TYR A 44 27.34 -30.08 -11.50
C TYR A 44 28.79 -30.59 -11.40
N LEU A 45 29.00 -31.70 -10.73
CA LEU A 45 30.31 -32.34 -10.61
C LEU A 45 29.99 -33.82 -10.75
N GLU A 46 30.51 -34.45 -11.81
CA GLU A 46 30.24 -35.87 -12.09
C GLU A 46 30.65 -36.71 -10.88
N ASP A 47 29.84 -37.70 -10.50
CA ASP A 47 30.03 -38.56 -9.32
C ASP A 47 29.95 -37.90 -7.93
N TYR A 48 29.72 -36.59 -7.84
CA TYR A 48 29.61 -35.89 -6.55
C TYR A 48 28.25 -35.22 -6.35
N SER A 49 27.82 -35.15 -5.09
CA SER A 49 26.63 -34.37 -4.70
C SER A 49 27.04 -33.13 -3.90
N PRO A 50 27.47 -32.05 -4.58
CA PRO A 50 27.95 -30.86 -3.90
C PRO A 50 26.86 -30.17 -3.06
N LYS A 51 27.30 -29.56 -1.96
CA LYS A 51 26.52 -28.61 -1.18
C LYS A 51 26.62 -27.21 -1.81
N ARG A 52 25.57 -26.40 -1.62
CA ARG A 52 25.54 -25.04 -2.18
C ARG A 52 26.52 -24.13 -1.46
N GLY A 53 27.30 -23.38 -2.23
CA GLY A 53 28.10 -22.27 -1.73
C GLY A 53 27.37 -20.93 -1.92
N MET A 54 27.65 -19.98 -1.04
CA MET A 54 27.14 -18.60 -1.15
C MET A 54 28.25 -17.64 -1.55
N ARG A 55 28.09 -16.94 -2.68
CA ARG A 55 29.13 -16.03 -3.20
C ARG A 55 28.51 -14.79 -3.83
N GLN A 56 29.21 -13.65 -3.75
CA GLN A 56 28.65 -12.39 -4.23
C GLN A 56 28.59 -12.26 -5.76
N PHE A 57 27.73 -11.36 -6.22
CA PHE A 57 27.77 -10.82 -7.58
C PHE A 57 27.50 -9.31 -7.56
N ILE A 58 27.89 -8.66 -8.65
CA ILE A 58 27.60 -7.25 -8.91
C ILE A 58 27.40 -7.05 -10.41
N GLY A 59 26.48 -6.17 -10.78
CA GLY A 59 26.19 -5.93 -12.19
C GLY A 59 25.42 -4.65 -12.41
N ILE A 60 25.12 -4.43 -13.68
CA ILE A 60 24.33 -3.32 -14.17
C ILE A 60 23.13 -3.90 -14.91
N GLN A 61 21.99 -3.25 -14.75
CA GLN A 61 20.75 -3.61 -15.43
C GLN A 61 20.13 -2.39 -16.08
N ILE A 62 19.61 -2.58 -17.28
CA ILE A 62 18.81 -1.61 -18.02
C ILE A 62 17.40 -2.21 -18.15
N ASN A 63 16.37 -1.46 -17.77
CA ASN A 63 14.99 -1.76 -18.11
C ASN A 63 14.47 -0.72 -19.09
N ARG A 64 13.74 -1.17 -20.11
CA ARG A 64 12.93 -0.30 -20.96
C ARG A 64 11.47 -0.65 -20.72
N ASN A 65 10.72 0.29 -20.15
CA ASN A 65 9.28 0.13 -19.96
C ASN A 65 8.55 0.58 -21.23
N PHE A 66 7.70 -0.29 -21.78
CA PHE A 66 6.87 0.02 -22.96
C PHE A 66 5.47 0.47 -22.56
N THR A 67 4.99 -0.01 -21.40
CA THR A 67 3.77 0.43 -20.73
C THR A 67 4.03 0.52 -19.23
N GLU A 68 3.06 0.99 -18.44
CA GLU A 68 3.17 1.03 -16.98
C GLU A 68 3.45 -0.35 -16.34
N ASN A 69 2.95 -1.40 -16.97
CA ASN A 69 3.01 -2.77 -16.44
C ASN A 69 4.00 -3.64 -17.19
N PHE A 70 4.38 -3.35 -18.43
CA PHE A 70 5.21 -4.22 -19.25
C PHE A 70 6.49 -3.54 -19.72
N GLY A 71 7.61 -4.24 -19.57
CA GLY A 71 8.92 -3.79 -20.00
C GLY A 71 9.85 -4.95 -20.34
N PHE A 72 11.02 -4.63 -20.84
CA PHE A 72 12.11 -5.58 -21.04
C PHE A 72 13.33 -5.17 -20.23
N GLY A 73 13.96 -6.17 -19.61
CA GLY A 73 15.20 -6.04 -18.86
C GLY A 73 16.37 -6.67 -19.60
N PHE A 74 17.50 -5.99 -19.56
CA PHE A 74 18.81 -6.50 -19.93
C PHE A 74 19.74 -6.31 -18.73
N SER A 75 20.46 -7.34 -18.30
CA SER A 75 21.49 -7.17 -17.27
C SER A 75 22.78 -7.86 -17.62
N ILE A 76 23.89 -7.26 -17.20
CA ILE A 76 25.22 -7.84 -17.26
C ILE A 76 25.82 -7.80 -15.86
N SER A 77 26.26 -8.96 -15.37
CA SER A 77 26.76 -9.09 -14.01
C SER A 77 28.05 -9.92 -13.98
N ARG A 78 28.96 -9.55 -13.09
CA ARG A 78 30.12 -10.37 -12.73
C ARG A 78 29.77 -11.15 -11.49
N PHE A 79 29.98 -12.47 -11.54
CA PHE A 79 29.62 -13.36 -10.45
C PHE A 79 30.83 -14.14 -9.94
N LYS A 80 30.76 -14.50 -8.66
CA LYS A 80 31.37 -15.71 -8.12
C LYS A 80 30.23 -16.65 -7.72
N ARG A 81 30.42 -17.94 -7.98
CA ARG A 81 29.51 -19.04 -7.65
C ARG A 81 30.36 -20.16 -7.07
N SER A 82 29.88 -20.87 -6.06
CA SER A 82 30.66 -21.95 -5.48
C SER A 82 29.85 -23.14 -5.02
N SER A 83 30.54 -24.25 -4.84
CA SER A 83 29.98 -25.51 -4.35
C SER A 83 31.03 -26.26 -3.56
N VAL A 84 30.60 -26.95 -2.51
CA VAL A 84 31.50 -27.64 -1.58
C VAL A 84 31.29 -29.14 -1.66
N VAL A 85 32.37 -29.89 -1.83
CA VAL A 85 32.43 -31.36 -1.79
C VAL A 85 33.54 -31.76 -0.81
N SER A 86 33.22 -32.53 0.23
CA SER A 86 34.22 -33.09 1.16
C SER A 86 35.29 -32.08 1.64
N ASN A 87 34.85 -30.85 1.99
CA ASN A 87 35.68 -29.71 2.42
C ASN A 87 36.58 -29.06 1.34
N VAL A 88 36.42 -29.44 0.07
CA VAL A 88 36.98 -28.75 -1.10
C VAL A 88 35.93 -27.81 -1.65
N GLU A 89 36.30 -26.54 -1.89
CA GLU A 89 35.42 -25.55 -2.51
C GLU A 89 35.79 -25.32 -3.96
N PHE A 90 34.84 -25.61 -4.84
CA PHE A 90 34.88 -25.32 -6.27
C PHE A 90 34.26 -23.96 -6.51
N VAL A 91 34.98 -23.08 -7.19
CA VAL A 91 34.57 -21.70 -7.44
C VAL A 91 34.57 -21.43 -8.93
N LYS A 92 33.38 -21.09 -9.45
CA LYS A 92 33.19 -20.59 -10.81
C LYS A 92 33.10 -19.07 -10.75
N SER A 93 33.90 -18.38 -11.54
CA SER A 93 33.83 -16.93 -11.69
C SER A 93 33.65 -16.55 -13.15
N GLY A 94 32.82 -15.54 -13.41
CA GLY A 94 32.43 -15.26 -14.78
C GLY A 94 31.54 -14.05 -14.94
N THR A 95 30.99 -13.93 -16.14
CA THR A 95 29.97 -12.95 -16.52
C THR A 95 28.68 -13.69 -16.82
N GLU A 96 27.57 -13.13 -16.38
CA GLU A 96 26.26 -13.52 -16.85
C GLU A 96 25.61 -12.33 -17.56
N VAL A 97 24.89 -12.64 -18.64
CA VAL A 97 24.07 -11.71 -19.39
C VAL A 97 22.64 -12.25 -19.35
N ASN A 98 21.70 -11.43 -18.89
CA ASN A 98 20.30 -11.80 -18.80
C ASN A 98 19.47 -10.92 -19.72
N PHE A 99 18.48 -11.52 -20.38
CA PHE A 99 17.48 -10.82 -21.18
C PHE A 99 16.10 -11.36 -20.84
N PHE A 100 15.17 -10.48 -20.46
CA PHE A 100 13.87 -10.93 -19.98
C PHE A 100 12.74 -9.90 -20.19
N PRO A 101 11.55 -10.33 -20.66
CA PRO A 101 10.33 -9.57 -20.42
C PRO A 101 10.03 -9.49 -18.92
N LYS A 102 9.46 -8.37 -18.51
CA LYS A 102 9.09 -8.03 -17.14
C LYS A 102 7.66 -7.50 -17.10
N TYR A 103 6.86 -8.04 -16.20
CA TYR A 103 5.50 -7.58 -15.94
C TYR A 103 5.38 -7.09 -14.49
N THR A 104 4.78 -5.92 -14.27
CA THR A 104 4.67 -5.27 -12.96
C THR A 104 3.22 -5.08 -12.56
N ILE A 105 2.90 -5.42 -11.31
CA ILE A 105 1.60 -5.27 -10.68
C ILE A 105 1.83 -4.58 -9.33
N GLY A 106 1.55 -3.28 -9.27
CA GLY A 106 1.81 -2.47 -8.07
C GLY A 106 3.30 -2.45 -7.71
N ASP A 107 3.64 -2.89 -6.50
CA ASP A 107 5.03 -2.91 -6.00
C ASP A 107 5.79 -4.21 -6.34
N ILE A 108 5.19 -5.14 -7.11
CA ILE A 108 5.78 -6.45 -7.42
C ILE A 108 5.92 -6.58 -8.94
N SER A 109 7.11 -6.96 -9.40
CA SER A 109 7.33 -7.37 -10.77
C SER A 109 7.72 -8.83 -10.88
N LEU A 110 7.21 -9.52 -11.88
CA LEU A 110 7.62 -10.85 -12.28
C LEU A 110 8.37 -10.75 -13.61
N TYR A 111 9.42 -11.55 -13.77
CA TYR A 111 10.15 -11.62 -15.02
C TYR A 111 10.62 -13.04 -15.30
N GLY A 112 10.74 -13.37 -16.57
CA GLY A 112 11.27 -14.65 -17.01
C GLY A 112 11.89 -14.53 -18.39
N GLY A 113 13.04 -15.17 -18.60
CA GLY A 113 13.80 -14.98 -19.83
C GLY A 113 15.00 -15.89 -19.95
N LEU A 114 16.01 -15.43 -20.69
CA LEU A 114 17.22 -16.19 -20.98
C LEU A 114 18.40 -15.62 -20.20
N GLN A 115 19.29 -16.53 -19.79
CA GLN A 115 20.54 -16.24 -19.10
C GLN A 115 21.68 -16.93 -19.82
N PHE A 116 22.66 -16.15 -20.25
CA PHE A 116 23.89 -16.60 -20.85
C PHE A 116 25.01 -16.44 -19.83
N ILE A 117 25.72 -17.51 -19.52
CA ILE A 117 26.81 -17.53 -18.56
C ILE A 117 28.08 -17.86 -19.30
N SER A 118 29.16 -17.15 -18.99
CA SER A 118 30.51 -17.47 -19.46
C SER A 118 31.48 -17.26 -18.31
N GLY A 119 32.31 -18.26 -18.02
CA GLY A 119 33.24 -18.15 -16.89
C GLY A 119 34.21 -19.31 -16.81
N ASN A 120 35.15 -19.19 -15.88
CA ASN A 120 36.18 -20.17 -15.63
C ASN A 120 35.92 -20.86 -14.28
N LEU A 121 36.18 -22.16 -14.23
CA LEU A 121 36.13 -22.95 -13.01
C LEU A 121 37.53 -23.02 -12.39
N SER A 122 37.60 -22.88 -11.07
CA SER A 122 38.83 -22.94 -10.28
C SER A 122 38.55 -23.62 -8.93
N ILE A 123 39.59 -24.12 -8.27
CA ILE A 123 39.50 -24.60 -6.89
C ILE A 123 40.14 -23.53 -5.98
N GLU A 124 39.43 -23.10 -4.93
CA GLU A 124 39.90 -22.05 -4.01
C GLU A 124 40.44 -22.62 -2.68
N SER A 125 40.03 -23.83 -2.28
CA SER A 125 40.55 -24.50 -1.07
C SER A 125 40.73 -26.01 -1.26
N GLN A 126 41.96 -26.50 -1.15
CA GLN A 126 42.28 -27.94 -1.06
C GLN A 126 42.96 -28.24 0.28
N PRO A 127 42.56 -29.31 1.01
CA PRO A 127 43.37 -29.87 2.08
C PRO A 127 44.67 -30.45 1.49
N SER A 128 45.80 -30.29 2.18
CA SER A 128 47.16 -30.66 1.73
C SER A 128 47.40 -32.13 1.38
N TYR A 129 46.38 -32.99 1.50
CA TYR A 129 46.44 -34.44 1.35
C TYR A 129 45.54 -35.02 0.24
N PHE A 130 44.79 -34.19 -0.50
CA PHE A 130 43.91 -34.66 -1.58
C PHE A 130 44.33 -34.10 -2.93
N ASP A 131 44.79 -34.99 -3.82
CA ASP A 131 45.06 -34.68 -5.21
C ASP A 131 43.76 -34.80 -6.02
N TYR A 132 42.90 -33.79 -5.90
CA TYR A 132 41.65 -33.75 -6.63
C TYR A 132 41.89 -33.11 -7.99
N GLN A 133 41.96 -33.94 -9.03
CA GLN A 133 41.96 -33.47 -10.42
C GLN A 133 40.58 -32.89 -10.73
N VAL A 134 40.51 -31.62 -11.14
CA VAL A 134 39.28 -31.03 -11.66
C VAL A 134 38.96 -31.77 -12.96
N ASP A 135 37.96 -32.64 -12.93
CA ASP A 135 37.43 -33.12 -14.19
C ASP A 135 36.80 -31.92 -14.92
N GLN A 136 37.34 -31.59 -16.09
CA GLN A 136 37.07 -30.36 -16.84
C GLN A 136 35.67 -30.35 -17.49
N ASP A 137 34.79 -31.27 -17.12
CA ASP A 137 33.53 -31.52 -17.84
C ASP A 137 32.39 -30.55 -17.44
N GLN A 138 32.70 -29.51 -16.64
CA GLN A 138 31.78 -28.40 -16.41
C GLN A 138 31.78 -27.41 -17.58
N PRO A 139 30.63 -27.19 -18.25
CA PRO A 139 30.56 -26.21 -19.31
C PRO A 139 30.84 -24.81 -18.74
N THR A 140 31.92 -24.20 -19.21
CA THR A 140 32.35 -22.84 -18.90
C THR A 140 31.32 -21.84 -19.38
N ASP A 141 30.80 -22.07 -20.59
CA ASP A 141 29.71 -21.33 -21.21
C ASP A 141 28.38 -22.10 -21.09
N GLN A 142 27.32 -21.46 -20.58
CA GLN A 142 26.01 -22.10 -20.37
C GLN A 142 24.88 -21.18 -20.83
N ILE A 143 23.80 -21.78 -21.30
CA ILE A 143 22.52 -21.09 -21.56
C ILE A 143 21.48 -21.70 -20.61
N ASN A 144 20.80 -20.84 -19.87
CA ASN A 144 19.73 -21.20 -18.95
C ASN A 144 18.50 -20.32 -19.21
N SER A 145 17.36 -20.74 -18.69
CA SER A 145 16.24 -19.82 -18.48
C SER A 145 16.33 -19.23 -17.08
N ILE A 146 15.75 -18.05 -16.88
CA ILE A 146 15.62 -17.43 -15.55
C ILE A 146 14.17 -17.09 -15.28
N VAL A 147 13.80 -17.16 -14.02
CA VAL A 147 12.54 -16.60 -13.52
C VAL A 147 12.84 -15.86 -12.22
N GLY A 148 12.24 -14.70 -12.03
CA GLY A 148 12.44 -13.90 -10.83
C GLY A 148 11.30 -12.97 -10.49
N ILE A 149 11.41 -12.43 -9.29
CA ILE A 149 10.51 -11.46 -8.68
C ILE A 149 11.32 -10.26 -8.20
N ASP A 150 10.86 -9.05 -8.52
CA ASP A 150 11.35 -7.80 -7.95
C ASP A 150 10.26 -7.23 -7.02
N ILE A 151 10.63 -6.78 -5.83
CA ILE A 151 9.76 -6.10 -4.87
C ILE A 151 10.29 -4.69 -4.65
N GLN A 152 9.47 -3.67 -4.95
CA GLN A 152 9.83 -2.28 -4.76
C GLN A 152 9.82 -1.92 -3.26
N MET A 153 11.01 -1.69 -2.71
CA MET A 153 11.19 -1.34 -1.30
C MET A 153 11.14 0.17 -1.09
N ALA A 154 11.65 0.96 -2.04
CA ALA A 154 11.58 2.42 -2.05
C ALA A 154 11.57 2.96 -3.49
N TYR A 155 11.51 4.29 -3.66
CA TYR A 155 11.45 4.94 -4.97
C TYR A 155 12.53 4.49 -5.96
N ARG A 156 13.71 4.09 -5.47
CA ARG A 156 14.85 3.65 -6.29
C ARG A 156 15.42 2.30 -5.87
N LEU A 157 14.83 1.63 -4.88
CA LEU A 157 15.40 0.43 -4.29
C LEU A 157 14.44 -0.74 -4.41
N ASN A 158 14.86 -1.80 -5.07
CA ASN A 158 14.12 -3.05 -5.18
C ASN A 158 14.91 -4.18 -4.53
N LEU A 159 14.21 -5.08 -3.85
CA LEU A 159 14.73 -6.39 -3.46
C LEU A 159 14.35 -7.38 -4.56
N PHE A 160 15.27 -8.19 -5.03
CA PHE A 160 14.97 -9.20 -6.04
C PHE A 160 15.41 -10.59 -5.62
N TRP A 161 14.67 -11.57 -6.13
CA TRP A 161 15.04 -12.97 -6.10
C TRP A 161 14.83 -13.56 -7.49
N ASN A 162 15.86 -14.22 -8.04
CA ASN A 162 15.72 -15.04 -9.24
C ASN A 162 16.26 -16.46 -9.04
N THR A 163 15.84 -17.36 -9.92
CA THR A 163 16.36 -18.71 -10.03
C THR A 163 16.64 -19.04 -11.50
N SER A 164 17.75 -19.73 -11.73
CA SER A 164 18.11 -20.28 -13.03
C SER A 164 17.46 -21.65 -13.20
N ILE A 165 16.67 -21.81 -14.26
CA ILE A 165 16.12 -23.07 -14.73
C ILE A 165 17.12 -23.66 -15.73
N LYS A 166 17.60 -24.87 -15.43
CA LYS A 166 18.59 -25.56 -16.24
C LYS A 166 17.98 -25.99 -17.57
N LEU A 167 18.69 -25.74 -18.67
CA LEU A 167 18.34 -26.26 -20.00
C LEU A 167 19.14 -27.51 -20.36
N ASP A 168 20.32 -27.69 -19.75
CA ASP A 168 21.15 -28.90 -19.85
C ASP A 168 21.32 -29.54 -18.45
N LYS A 169 21.39 -30.87 -18.38
CA LYS A 169 21.67 -31.62 -17.14
C LYS A 169 23.01 -31.22 -16.54
N LYS A 170 24.01 -30.87 -17.37
CA LYS A 170 25.34 -30.43 -16.92
C LYS A 170 25.36 -28.98 -16.39
N ASN A 171 24.27 -28.23 -16.53
CA ASN A 171 24.20 -26.84 -16.06
C ASN A 171 24.11 -26.74 -14.54
N GLU A 172 24.64 -25.64 -14.02
CA GLU A 172 24.57 -25.34 -12.59
C GLU A 172 23.15 -24.95 -12.15
N SER A 173 22.78 -25.29 -10.92
CA SER A 173 21.57 -24.77 -10.30
C SER A 173 21.92 -23.53 -9.50
N ASN A 174 21.36 -22.38 -9.86
CA ASN A 174 21.63 -21.13 -9.17
C ASN A 174 20.34 -20.42 -8.75
N TRP A 175 20.37 -19.80 -7.57
CA TRP A 175 19.42 -18.77 -7.18
C TRP A 175 20.18 -17.52 -6.75
N GLN A 176 19.62 -16.34 -7.00
CA GLN A 176 20.20 -15.06 -6.62
C GLN A 176 19.24 -14.27 -5.77
N VAL A 177 19.72 -13.73 -4.66
CA VAL A 177 19.01 -12.71 -3.89
C VAL A 177 19.86 -11.45 -3.86
N GLY A 178 19.25 -10.30 -4.09
CA GLY A 178 20.01 -9.06 -4.16
C GLY A 178 19.17 -7.80 -4.10
N VAL A 179 19.87 -6.68 -4.07
CA VAL A 179 19.29 -5.35 -4.14
C VAL A 179 19.57 -4.75 -5.50
N ARG A 180 18.59 -4.00 -6.00
CA ARG A 180 18.68 -3.22 -7.22
C ARG A 180 18.45 -1.75 -6.89
N TYR A 181 19.42 -0.91 -7.24
CA TYR A 181 19.34 0.53 -7.07
C TYR A 181 19.27 1.23 -8.42
N THR A 182 18.15 1.90 -8.70
CA THR A 182 17.91 2.64 -9.94
C THR A 182 18.62 4.00 -9.90
N LEU A 183 19.51 4.25 -10.85
CA LEU A 183 20.38 5.43 -10.94
C LEU A 183 19.67 6.62 -11.60
N ASN A 184 19.03 6.39 -12.75
CA ASN A 184 18.29 7.38 -13.53
C ASN A 184 16.82 6.94 -13.67
N GLY A 185 15.95 7.89 -13.99
CA GLY A 185 14.51 7.67 -14.04
C GLY A 185 13.79 8.44 -12.95
N GLU A 186 12.54 8.78 -13.24
CA GLU A 186 11.66 9.40 -12.26
C GLU A 186 11.47 8.47 -11.06
N ARG A 187 11.15 9.04 -9.90
CA ARG A 187 10.85 8.26 -8.70
C ARG A 187 9.61 7.41 -8.99
N ARG A 188 9.77 6.14 -9.34
CA ARG A 188 8.64 5.24 -9.61
C ARG A 188 7.69 5.30 -8.41
N LYS A 189 6.49 5.85 -8.65
CA LYS A 189 5.52 6.10 -7.59
C LYS A 189 5.17 4.77 -6.91
N PRO A 190 5.21 4.69 -5.57
CA PRO A 190 4.80 3.48 -4.87
C PRO A 190 3.33 3.17 -5.18
N SER A 191 2.96 1.90 -5.02
CA SER A 191 1.58 1.47 -5.27
C SER A 191 0.56 2.32 -4.50
N TYR A 192 -0.62 2.49 -5.08
CA TYR A 192 -1.72 3.21 -4.45
C TYR A 192 -2.06 2.68 -3.04
N ARG A 193 -2.00 1.36 -2.84
CA ARG A 193 -2.21 0.72 -1.53
C ARG A 193 -1.17 1.17 -0.50
N ARG A 194 0.08 1.32 -0.93
CA ARG A 194 1.17 1.80 -0.09
C ARG A 194 1.01 3.29 0.23
N LEU A 195 0.66 4.11 -0.75
CA LEU A 195 0.35 5.53 -0.54
C LEU A 195 -0.77 5.74 0.48
N LYS A 196 -1.89 5.03 0.34
CA LYS A 196 -2.98 5.05 1.34
C LYS A 196 -2.52 4.73 2.74
N ARG A 197 -1.63 3.74 2.88
CA ARG A 197 -1.10 3.35 4.17
C ARG A 197 -0.19 4.41 4.78
N LEU A 198 0.60 5.11 3.95
CA LEU A 198 1.43 6.23 4.39
C LEU A 198 0.57 7.38 4.89
N HIS A 199 -0.42 7.81 4.09
CA HIS A 199 -1.37 8.84 4.52
C HIS A 199 -2.12 8.47 5.79
N ALA A 200 -2.58 7.21 5.94
CA ALA A 200 -3.21 6.78 7.18
C ALA A 200 -2.27 6.85 8.40
N ILE A 201 -0.95 6.64 8.22
CA ILE A 201 0.05 6.77 9.28
C ILE A 201 0.29 8.26 9.62
N GLU A 202 0.36 9.12 8.61
CA GLU A 202 0.45 10.57 8.77
C GLU A 202 -0.79 11.11 9.49
N ASP A 203 -1.98 10.68 9.08
CA ASP A 203 -3.25 11.10 9.65
C ASP A 203 -3.39 10.70 11.12
N ILE A 204 -3.00 9.48 11.51
CA ILE A 204 -3.08 9.08 12.92
C ILE A 204 -2.08 9.86 13.80
N GLU A 205 -0.96 10.30 13.22
CA GLU A 205 0.03 11.14 13.91
C GLU A 205 -0.42 12.58 14.07
N ALA A 206 -0.98 13.14 12.99
CA ALA A 206 -1.56 14.46 12.99
C ALA A 206 -2.77 14.51 13.93
N MET A 207 -3.65 13.50 13.91
CA MET A 207 -4.80 13.41 14.80
C MET A 207 -4.39 13.27 16.27
N LYS A 208 -3.37 12.46 16.59
CA LYS A 208 -2.90 12.28 17.98
C LYS A 208 -2.31 13.57 18.58
N ARG A 209 -1.72 14.43 17.75
CA ARG A 209 -1.11 15.71 18.18
C ARG A 209 -2.00 16.92 17.92
N GLY A 210 -3.11 16.72 17.21
CA GLY A 210 -3.97 17.75 16.68
C GLY A 210 -5.23 17.99 17.49
N ASN A 211 -6.13 18.79 16.94
CA ASN A 211 -7.44 19.08 17.50
C ASN A 211 -8.45 18.05 16.98
N VAL A 212 -9.14 17.35 17.88
CA VAL A 212 -10.28 16.50 17.51
C VAL A 212 -11.57 17.19 17.91
N LEU A 213 -12.39 17.48 16.92
CA LEU A 213 -13.66 18.19 17.09
C LEU A 213 -14.81 17.20 16.96
N VAL A 214 -15.64 17.09 17.99
CA VAL A 214 -16.85 16.27 17.97
C VAL A 214 -18.02 17.13 17.51
N ARG A 215 -18.58 16.80 16.35
CA ARG A 215 -19.71 17.52 15.76
C ARG A 215 -21.03 16.97 16.29
N LEU A 216 -21.77 17.83 16.99
CA LEU A 216 -23.08 17.55 17.53
C LEU A 216 -24.17 18.04 16.58
N LYS A 217 -25.20 17.24 16.34
CA LYS A 217 -26.26 17.58 15.36
C LYS A 217 -27.18 18.67 15.89
N THR A 218 -27.62 19.54 14.99
CA THR A 218 -28.65 20.53 15.25
C THR A 218 -29.81 20.36 14.28
N SER A 219 -31.00 20.12 14.81
CA SER A 219 -32.23 19.95 14.03
C SER A 219 -32.98 21.27 13.81
N GLN A 220 -32.30 22.43 13.88
CA GLN A 220 -32.91 23.76 13.84
C GLN A 220 -33.86 23.97 12.64
N PRO A 221 -33.50 23.62 11.39
CA PRO A 221 -34.41 23.79 10.25
C PRO A 221 -35.71 22.98 10.40
N LYS A 222 -35.63 21.77 10.97
CA LYS A 222 -36.80 20.92 11.25
C LYS A 222 -37.66 21.50 12.36
N ILE A 223 -37.04 21.99 13.43
CA ILE A 223 -37.72 22.62 14.57
C ILE A 223 -38.45 23.89 14.10
N ASP A 224 -37.79 24.73 13.31
CA ASP A 224 -38.36 25.97 12.78
C ASP A 224 -39.51 25.68 11.81
N ALA A 225 -39.36 24.67 10.95
CA ALA A 225 -40.43 24.23 10.05
C ALA A 225 -41.67 23.74 10.84
N LEU A 226 -41.48 22.96 11.90
CA LEU A 226 -42.57 22.48 12.77
C LEU A 226 -43.28 23.64 13.49
N LYS A 227 -42.52 24.62 14.00
CA LYS A 227 -43.08 25.83 14.61
C LYS A 227 -43.89 26.65 13.61
N LYS A 228 -43.38 26.84 12.38
CA LYS A 228 -44.08 27.56 11.31
C LYS A 228 -45.42 26.95 10.94
N VAL A 229 -45.56 25.63 11.01
CA VAL A 229 -46.83 24.92 10.73
C VAL A 229 -47.69 24.70 11.99
N GLY A 230 -47.42 25.42 13.08
CA GLY A 230 -48.21 25.38 14.33
C GLY A 230 -48.02 24.12 15.18
N LYS A 231 -47.07 23.25 14.86
CA LYS A 231 -46.79 21.99 15.59
C LYS A 231 -45.76 22.21 16.70
N THR A 232 -46.06 23.09 17.65
CA THR A 232 -45.16 23.52 18.74
C THR A 232 -44.70 22.35 19.62
N GLU A 233 -45.61 21.50 20.07
CA GLU A 233 -45.28 20.32 20.90
C GLU A 233 -44.28 19.38 20.22
N LYS A 234 -44.46 19.12 18.91
CA LYS A 234 -43.53 18.27 18.14
C LYS A 234 -42.17 18.94 17.95
N ALA A 235 -42.14 20.26 17.86
CA ALA A 235 -40.90 21.03 17.78
C ALA A 235 -40.12 20.94 19.11
N GLU A 236 -40.81 21.09 20.25
CA GLU A 236 -40.23 20.95 21.59
C GLU A 236 -39.73 19.53 21.86
N HIS A 237 -40.53 18.52 21.51
CA HIS A 237 -40.11 17.12 21.61
C HIS A 237 -38.84 16.85 20.79
N THR A 238 -38.82 17.30 19.53
CA THR A 238 -37.64 17.14 18.66
C THR A 238 -36.40 17.86 19.24
N ALA A 239 -36.59 19.03 19.85
CA ALA A 239 -35.51 19.78 20.47
C ALA A 239 -34.95 19.07 21.72
N LYS A 240 -35.85 18.52 22.55
CA LYS A 240 -35.50 17.74 23.74
C LYS A 240 -34.73 16.47 23.38
N GLU A 241 -35.24 15.66 22.44
CA GLU A 241 -34.55 14.45 21.97
C GLU A 241 -33.16 14.77 21.42
N GLN A 242 -33.01 15.84 20.64
CA GLN A 242 -31.71 16.24 20.10
C GLN A 242 -30.74 16.67 21.21
N ARG A 243 -31.22 17.38 22.23
CA ARG A 243 -30.42 17.81 23.38
C ARG A 243 -29.96 16.60 24.21
N GLU A 244 -30.85 15.66 24.48
CA GLU A 244 -30.55 14.41 25.20
C GLU A 244 -29.52 13.58 24.43
N GLU A 245 -29.70 13.37 23.11
CA GLU A 245 -28.73 12.67 22.26
C GLU A 245 -27.35 13.33 22.33
N ASN A 246 -27.29 14.66 22.24
CA ASN A 246 -26.03 15.39 22.29
C ASN A 246 -25.34 15.30 23.67
N LEU A 247 -26.10 15.33 24.77
CA LEU A 247 -25.56 15.15 26.12
C LEU A 247 -24.98 13.75 26.32
N GLU A 248 -25.67 12.71 25.85
CA GLU A 248 -25.18 11.33 25.92
C GLU A 248 -23.89 11.14 25.11
N ILE A 249 -23.80 11.76 23.94
CA ILE A 249 -22.57 11.75 23.13
C ILE A 249 -21.43 12.44 23.88
N VAL A 250 -21.64 13.64 24.43
CA VAL A 250 -20.63 14.37 25.20
C VAL A 250 -20.12 13.54 26.37
N LYS A 251 -21.04 13.00 27.18
CA LYS A 251 -20.73 12.14 28.32
C LYS A 251 -19.86 10.95 27.89
N ALA A 252 -20.29 10.23 26.85
CA ALA A 252 -19.56 9.07 26.36
C ALA A 252 -18.15 9.40 25.85
N PHE A 253 -17.94 10.56 25.22
CA PHE A 253 -16.60 11.03 24.84
C PHE A 253 -15.73 11.35 26.05
N ARG A 254 -16.29 12.00 27.08
CA ARG A 254 -15.56 12.32 28.32
C ARG A 254 -15.13 11.07 29.08
N GLU A 255 -15.96 10.03 29.08
CA GLU A 255 -15.67 8.79 29.83
C GLU A 255 -14.76 7.82 29.08
N GLU A 256 -14.91 7.70 27.75
CA GLU A 256 -14.32 6.57 27.00
C GLU A 256 -13.23 6.98 26.00
N PHE A 257 -13.13 8.26 25.64
CA PHE A 257 -12.20 8.73 24.61
C PHE A 257 -11.00 9.43 25.25
N ASN A 258 -9.85 8.75 25.22
CA ASN A 258 -8.58 9.27 25.74
C ASN A 258 -7.46 9.23 24.69
N PHE A 259 -7.81 9.14 23.41
CA PHE A 259 -6.83 9.15 22.34
C PHE A 259 -6.17 10.52 22.20
N THR A 260 -6.92 11.61 22.31
CA THR A 260 -6.43 13.00 22.33
C THR A 260 -7.52 13.88 22.92
N ASP A 261 -7.20 15.15 23.20
CA ASP A 261 -8.18 16.12 23.68
C ASP A 261 -9.28 16.34 22.64
N VAL A 262 -10.52 16.45 23.12
CA VAL A 262 -11.71 16.62 22.28
C VAL A 262 -12.45 17.89 22.63
N TYR A 263 -12.98 18.54 21.59
CA TYR A 263 -13.76 19.76 21.69
C TYR A 263 -15.12 19.57 21.00
N PHE A 264 -16.20 20.01 21.62
CA PHE A 264 -17.55 19.84 21.07
C PHE A 264 -18.01 21.09 20.36
N PHE A 265 -18.68 20.95 19.22
CA PHE A 265 -19.29 22.06 18.50
C PHE A 265 -20.57 21.62 17.80
N TYR A 266 -21.46 22.58 17.54
CA TYR A 266 -22.71 22.31 16.84
C TYR A 266 -22.53 22.25 15.31
N SER A 267 -23.34 21.41 14.66
CA SER A 267 -23.25 21.18 13.22
C SER A 267 -23.51 22.42 12.34
N HIS A 268 -24.18 23.46 12.83
CA HIS A 268 -24.35 24.71 12.11
C HIS A 268 -23.08 25.58 12.07
N GLN A 269 -22.08 25.32 12.93
CA GLN A 269 -20.78 26.01 12.92
C GLN A 269 -19.76 25.33 11.98
N SER A 270 -20.19 24.36 11.16
CA SER A 270 -19.28 23.58 10.29
C SER A 270 -18.48 24.45 9.32
N GLU A 271 -19.09 25.52 8.80
CA GLU A 271 -18.42 26.42 7.86
C GLU A 271 -17.24 27.16 8.52
N LYS A 272 -17.38 27.54 9.80
CA LYS A 272 -16.29 28.14 10.56
C LYS A 272 -15.13 27.18 10.77
N VAL A 273 -15.43 25.92 11.12
CA VAL A 273 -14.42 24.86 11.25
C VAL A 273 -13.68 24.61 9.94
N LYS A 274 -14.40 24.59 8.81
CA LYS A 274 -13.82 24.42 7.47
C LYS A 274 -12.87 25.56 7.10
N ASN A 275 -13.19 26.77 7.52
CA ASN A 275 -12.39 27.99 7.32
C ASN A 275 -11.33 28.23 8.40
N ASN A 276 -11.10 27.26 9.30
CA ASN A 276 -10.19 27.34 10.45
C ASN A 276 -10.50 28.48 11.45
N ASP A 277 -11.73 28.99 11.47
CA ASP A 277 -12.20 29.96 12.47
C ASP A 277 -12.73 29.19 13.69
N LEU A 278 -11.82 28.88 14.62
CA LEU A 278 -12.13 28.08 15.81
C LEU A 278 -12.52 28.95 17.02
N LYS A 279 -12.76 30.26 16.82
CA LYS A 279 -13.04 31.20 17.90
C LYS A 279 -14.52 31.16 18.30
N LYS A 280 -14.78 30.96 19.61
CA LYS A 280 -16.12 31.05 20.22
C LYS A 280 -17.14 30.08 19.61
N ILE A 281 -16.71 28.88 19.21
CA ILE A 281 -17.60 27.84 18.66
C ILE A 281 -17.74 26.61 19.57
N PHE A 282 -16.92 26.52 20.61
CA PHE A 282 -16.83 25.33 21.46
C PHE A 282 -17.88 25.33 22.56
N LEU A 283 -18.31 24.13 22.92
CA LEU A 283 -19.33 23.88 23.91
C LEU A 283 -18.72 23.30 25.18
N SER A 284 -19.29 23.69 26.31
CA SER A 284 -19.11 23.03 27.60
C SER A 284 -19.84 21.68 27.62
N ASP A 285 -19.63 20.92 28.69
CA ASP A 285 -20.28 19.63 28.90
C ASP A 285 -21.82 19.74 29.01
N ASN A 286 -22.34 20.95 29.32
CA ASN A 286 -23.77 21.26 29.39
C ASN A 286 -24.38 21.74 28.06
N LEU A 287 -23.61 21.67 26.97
CA LEU A 287 -23.98 22.12 25.61
C LEU A 287 -24.18 23.63 25.47
N GLU A 288 -23.58 24.41 26.36
CA GLU A 288 -23.55 25.88 26.31
C GLU A 288 -22.24 26.36 25.69
N LEU A 289 -22.29 27.47 24.96
CA LEU A 289 -21.08 28.06 24.38
C LEU A 289 -20.14 28.50 25.50
N ASP A 290 -18.91 27.99 25.45
CA ASP A 290 -17.87 28.32 26.41
C ASP A 290 -16.72 29.03 25.69
N THR A 291 -16.61 30.34 25.95
CA THR A 291 -15.60 31.18 25.32
C THR A 291 -14.21 31.02 25.93
N SER A 292 -14.07 30.30 27.05
CA SER A 292 -12.78 29.98 27.67
C SER A 292 -12.06 28.81 27.00
N ILE A 293 -12.81 27.98 26.25
CA ILE A 293 -12.26 26.85 25.51
C ILE A 293 -11.61 27.36 24.24
N HIS A 294 -10.33 27.08 24.07
CA HIS A 294 -9.54 27.44 22.91
C HIS A 294 -8.83 26.20 22.35
N ALA A 295 -9.00 25.97 21.05
CA ALA A 295 -8.21 25.00 20.30
C ALA A 295 -7.07 25.75 19.59
N ASP A 296 -5.92 25.10 19.47
CA ASP A 296 -4.75 25.69 18.82
C ASP A 296 -4.93 25.68 17.30
N GLU A 297 -5.16 26.85 16.70
CA GLU A 297 -5.40 27.01 15.27
C GLU A 297 -4.21 26.57 14.38
N SER A 298 -3.01 26.39 14.96
CA SER A 298 -1.83 25.88 14.23
C SER A 298 -1.82 24.35 14.07
N LYS A 299 -2.66 23.64 14.81
CA LYS A 299 -2.72 22.18 14.80
C LYS A 299 -3.71 21.64 13.77
N ALA A 300 -3.41 20.45 13.25
CA ALA A 300 -4.31 19.75 12.34
C ALA A 300 -5.68 19.49 12.99
N VAL A 301 -6.75 19.66 12.22
CA VAL A 301 -8.14 19.50 12.68
C VAL A 301 -8.75 18.22 12.10
N TYR A 302 -9.25 17.37 12.98
CA TYR A 302 -10.03 16.17 12.65
C TYR A 302 -11.40 16.25 13.29
N ILE A 303 -12.39 15.66 12.63
CA ILE A 303 -13.79 15.75 13.06
C ILE A 303 -14.32 14.36 13.32
N ILE A 304 -15.02 14.16 14.43
CA ILE A 304 -15.77 12.93 14.69
C ILE A 304 -17.26 13.27 14.76
N GLU A 305 -18.08 12.55 14.00
CA GLU A 305 -19.52 12.76 14.00
C GLU A 305 -20.31 11.45 13.95
N LEU A 306 -21.54 11.48 14.48
CA LEU A 306 -22.48 10.40 14.31
C LEU A 306 -23.17 10.51 12.94
N ALA A 307 -22.65 9.78 11.95
CA ALA A 307 -23.12 9.84 10.57
C ALA A 307 -23.36 8.44 9.98
N ASN A 308 -24.01 8.40 8.82
CA ASN A 308 -24.00 7.19 8.00
C ASN A 308 -22.60 7.05 7.40
N ILE A 309 -22.06 5.85 7.43
CA ILE A 309 -20.74 5.60 6.85
C ILE A 309 -20.89 5.57 5.34
N GLU A 310 -20.11 6.41 4.68
CA GLU A 310 -20.04 6.43 3.22
C GLU A 310 -19.33 5.15 2.76
N PRO A 311 -19.84 4.48 1.70
CA PRO A 311 -19.10 3.37 1.11
C PRO A 311 -17.71 3.85 0.73
N ASP A 312 -16.71 3.00 0.93
CA ASP A 312 -15.33 3.26 0.49
C ASP A 312 -15.38 3.34 -1.05
N THR A 313 -15.61 4.53 -1.60
CA THR A 313 -15.88 4.83 -3.02
C THR A 313 -14.68 4.61 -3.93
N ASN A 314 -13.66 3.89 -3.46
CA ASN A 314 -12.66 3.31 -4.33
C ASN A 314 -13.29 2.19 -5.14
N GLN A 315 -14.00 2.58 -6.20
CA GLN A 315 -14.38 1.71 -7.29
C GLN A 315 -13.10 1.15 -7.89
N VAL A 316 -12.72 -0.06 -7.47
CA VAL A 316 -11.58 -0.75 -8.07
C VAL A 316 -12.09 -1.34 -9.38
N PHE A 317 -11.53 -0.88 -10.49
CA PHE A 317 -11.70 -1.53 -11.79
C PHE A 317 -11.38 -3.01 -11.63
N SER A 318 -12.35 -3.89 -11.90
CA SER A 318 -12.16 -5.33 -11.73
C SER A 318 -11.88 -6.02 -13.05
N GLU A 319 -12.75 -5.81 -14.02
CA GLU A 319 -12.68 -6.42 -15.34
C GLU A 319 -13.55 -5.65 -16.34
N TYR A 320 -13.27 -5.80 -17.64
CA TYR A 320 -14.23 -5.45 -18.68
C TYR A 320 -15.22 -6.61 -18.84
N ARG A 321 -16.52 -6.34 -18.73
CA ARG A 321 -17.57 -7.32 -19.05
C ARG A 321 -18.27 -6.92 -20.34
N ASN A 322 -18.52 -7.90 -21.19
CA ASN A 322 -19.32 -7.70 -22.40
C ASN A 322 -20.79 -7.61 -21.99
N LYS A 323 -21.41 -6.45 -22.19
CA LYS A 323 -22.85 -6.26 -21.96
C LYS A 323 -23.52 -6.15 -23.33
N ILE A 324 -24.54 -6.98 -23.55
CA ILE A 324 -25.37 -6.91 -24.75
C ILE A 324 -26.35 -5.76 -24.54
N SER A 325 -26.21 -4.69 -25.32
CA SER A 325 -27.24 -3.66 -25.42
C SER A 325 -28.30 -4.11 -26.42
N GLY A 326 -29.51 -3.55 -26.34
CA GLY A 326 -30.75 -3.98 -27.04
C GLY A 326 -30.72 -4.00 -28.59
N SER A 327 -29.54 -3.99 -29.19
CA SER A 327 -29.26 -4.02 -30.64
C SER A 327 -28.27 -5.15 -31.00
N PHE A 328 -28.08 -6.18 -30.16
CA PHE A 328 -27.08 -7.25 -30.33
C PHE A 328 -25.61 -6.79 -30.44
N GLU A 329 -25.31 -5.51 -30.23
CA GLU A 329 -23.94 -5.00 -30.15
C GLU A 329 -23.33 -5.33 -28.78
N GLN A 330 -22.15 -5.95 -28.81
CA GLN A 330 -21.35 -6.23 -27.62
C GLN A 330 -20.57 -4.98 -27.23
N GLN A 331 -21.00 -4.31 -26.16
CA GLN A 331 -20.24 -3.20 -25.60
C GLN A 331 -19.35 -3.71 -24.45
N ARG A 332 -18.05 -3.46 -24.55
CA ARG A 332 -17.12 -3.65 -23.42
C ARG A 332 -17.37 -2.55 -22.40
N VAL A 333 -17.91 -2.90 -21.24
CA VAL A 333 -18.18 -1.94 -20.16
C VAL A 333 -17.24 -2.25 -18.98
N PRO A 334 -16.53 -1.26 -18.43
CA PRO A 334 -15.76 -1.46 -17.21
C PRO A 334 -16.72 -1.82 -16.07
N THR A 335 -16.43 -2.90 -15.36
CA THR A 335 -17.16 -3.32 -14.17
C THR A 335 -16.34 -2.94 -12.94
N TYR A 336 -16.97 -2.22 -12.01
CA TYR A 336 -16.35 -1.76 -10.77
C TYR A 336 -16.87 -2.58 -9.59
N HIS A 337 -15.98 -3.00 -8.70
CA HIS A 337 -16.38 -3.54 -7.40
C HIS A 337 -16.44 -2.41 -6.37
N GLY A 338 -17.66 -1.99 -6.01
CA GLY A 338 -17.93 -1.21 -4.81
C GLY A 338 -18.37 -2.12 -3.67
N SER A 339 -18.13 -1.70 -2.42
CA SER A 339 -18.76 -2.36 -1.27
C SER A 339 -20.29 -2.21 -1.36
N PRO A 340 -21.09 -3.23 -1.01
CA PRO A 340 -22.54 -3.09 -0.97
C PRO A 340 -22.96 -1.87 -0.15
N ASN A 341 -23.95 -1.14 -0.65
CA ASN A 341 -24.42 0.12 -0.07
C ASN A 341 -25.24 -0.15 1.20
N HIS A 342 -24.56 -0.56 2.27
CA HIS A 342 -25.16 -0.71 3.60
C HIS A 342 -24.88 0.58 4.38
N SER A 343 -25.84 1.51 4.38
CA SER A 343 -25.74 2.77 5.12
C SER A 343 -25.99 2.54 6.62
N PHE A 344 -25.03 1.90 7.31
CA PHE A 344 -25.08 1.79 8.76
C PHE A 344 -24.55 3.07 9.43
N LYS A 345 -25.16 3.44 10.56
CA LYS A 345 -24.72 4.58 11.37
C LYS A 345 -23.45 4.23 12.17
N GLY A 346 -22.62 5.22 12.41
CA GLY A 346 -21.44 5.10 13.25
C GLY A 346 -20.82 6.44 13.60
N PHE A 347 -19.89 6.41 14.54
CA PHE A 347 -18.98 7.53 14.75
C PHE A 347 -17.90 7.47 13.69
N VAL A 348 -17.85 8.49 12.85
CA VAL A 348 -16.99 8.57 11.66
C VAL A 348 -15.98 9.69 11.84
N VAL A 349 -14.72 9.39 11.53
CA VAL A 349 -13.61 10.34 11.52
C VAL A 349 -13.47 10.96 10.14
N LYS A 350 -13.42 12.28 10.11
CA LYS A 350 -13.30 13.13 8.92
C LYS A 350 -12.13 14.09 9.05
N ASN A 351 -11.61 14.56 7.92
CA ASN A 351 -10.67 15.68 7.91
C ASN A 351 -11.42 17.03 8.09
N GLN A 352 -10.68 18.14 8.18
CA GLN A 352 -11.24 19.49 8.30
C GLN A 352 -12.18 19.88 7.15
N ARG A 353 -12.05 19.25 5.98
CA ARG A 353 -12.93 19.46 4.81
C ARG A 353 -14.21 18.64 4.89
N PHE A 354 -14.45 17.92 5.99
CA PHE A 354 -15.58 17.02 6.21
C PHE A 354 -15.60 15.79 5.30
N GLU A 355 -14.44 15.43 4.72
CA GLU A 355 -14.28 14.22 3.93
C GLU A 355 -13.97 13.04 4.86
N GLN A 356 -14.66 11.92 4.66
CA GLN A 356 -14.45 10.69 5.44
C GLN A 356 -13.06 10.13 5.18
N LEU A 357 -12.29 9.86 6.26
CA LEU A 357 -11.01 9.15 6.13
C LEU A 357 -11.25 7.71 5.65
N LEU A 358 -10.29 7.13 4.93
CA LEU A 358 -10.48 5.82 4.29
C LEU A 358 -9.55 4.74 4.86
N ARG A 359 -9.83 3.48 4.54
CA ARG A 359 -8.92 2.38 4.89
C ARG A 359 -7.53 2.66 4.31
N PRO A 360 -6.45 2.34 5.04
CA PRO A 360 -6.41 1.51 6.25
C PRO A 360 -6.58 2.26 7.59
N PHE A 361 -6.83 3.57 7.58
CA PHE A 361 -7.08 4.34 8.81
C PHE A 361 -8.32 3.77 9.55
N PRO A 362 -8.34 3.69 10.88
CA PRO A 362 -9.51 3.26 11.65
C PRO A 362 -10.59 4.36 11.72
N TYR A 363 -11.19 4.69 10.58
CA TYR A 363 -12.03 5.88 10.41
C TYR A 363 -13.44 5.78 11.01
N TYR A 364 -13.84 4.64 11.57
CA TYR A 364 -15.17 4.54 12.17
C TYR A 364 -15.33 3.48 13.26
N SER A 365 -16.37 3.68 14.06
CA SER A 365 -16.98 2.66 14.91
C SER A 365 -18.47 2.60 14.67
N ARG A 366 -19.04 1.39 14.61
CA ARG A 366 -20.47 1.21 14.32
C ARG A 366 -21.30 1.62 15.53
N PHE A 367 -22.48 2.18 15.28
CA PHE A 367 -23.51 2.42 16.28
C PHE A 367 -24.81 1.78 15.81
N ILE A 368 -25.18 0.65 16.42
CA ILE A 368 -26.18 -0.28 15.87
C ILE A 368 -27.58 -0.01 16.48
N LEU A 369 -27.67 0.74 17.59
CA LEU A 369 -28.92 1.01 18.30
C LEU A 369 -30.06 1.53 17.41
N PRO A 370 -29.85 2.52 16.50
CA PRO A 370 -30.93 3.03 15.66
C PRO A 370 -31.42 2.00 14.63
N SER A 371 -30.57 1.08 14.20
CA SER A 371 -30.92 0.01 13.27
C SER A 371 -31.71 -1.09 13.98
N ILE A 372 -31.28 -1.51 15.17
CA ILE A 372 -32.00 -2.50 15.99
C ILE A 372 -33.38 -2.00 16.41
N LYS A 373 -33.50 -0.71 16.81
CA LYS A 373 -34.81 -0.13 17.16
C LYS A 373 -35.80 -0.16 16.00
N LYS A 374 -35.34 -0.06 14.76
CA LYS A 374 -36.20 -0.05 13.56
C LYS A 374 -36.53 -1.45 13.06
N HIS A 375 -35.60 -2.39 13.22
CA HIS A 375 -35.68 -3.73 12.65
C HIS A 375 -35.20 -4.77 13.70
N PRO A 376 -35.98 -5.02 14.76
CA PRO A 376 -35.61 -5.99 15.80
C PRO A 376 -35.42 -7.41 15.23
N GLU A 377 -36.11 -7.76 14.15
CA GLU A 377 -35.99 -9.02 13.43
C GLU A 377 -34.59 -9.28 12.84
N GLN A 378 -33.80 -8.22 12.60
CA GLN A 378 -32.43 -8.35 12.09
C GLN A 378 -31.47 -8.95 13.14
N LEU A 379 -31.83 -8.98 14.43
CA LEU A 379 -31.05 -9.65 15.47
C LEU A 379 -30.95 -11.16 15.25
N LEU A 380 -31.96 -11.79 14.63
CA LEU A 380 -32.01 -13.24 14.41
C LEU A 380 -31.01 -13.72 13.33
N PHE A 381 -30.63 -12.85 12.39
CA PHE A 381 -29.72 -13.20 11.29
C PHE A 381 -28.22 -13.01 11.62
N ILE A 382 -27.89 -12.62 12.86
CA ILE A 382 -26.52 -12.23 13.24
C ILE A 382 -25.69 -13.39 13.83
N GLY A 383 -26.30 -14.55 14.14
CA GLY A 383 -25.60 -15.81 14.52
C GLY A 383 -24.69 -15.70 15.76
N PRO A 384 -23.95 -16.75 16.17
CA PRO A 384 -23.15 -16.76 17.42
C PRO A 384 -21.91 -15.84 17.47
N LEU A 385 -21.67 -14.99 16.46
CA LEU A 385 -20.59 -13.98 16.42
C LEU A 385 -20.92 -12.70 17.21
N VAL A 386 -21.83 -12.79 18.18
CA VAL A 386 -22.57 -11.70 18.83
C VAL A 386 -21.71 -10.83 19.77
N ILE A 387 -20.67 -11.40 20.39
CA ILE A 387 -19.95 -10.76 21.50
C ILE A 387 -19.28 -9.41 21.09
N PRO A 388 -18.56 -9.30 19.96
CA PRO A 388 -18.03 -8.01 19.54
C PRO A 388 -19.09 -7.03 18.98
N LEU A 389 -20.25 -7.49 18.48
CA LEU A 389 -21.31 -6.61 17.95
C LEU A 389 -22.21 -6.01 19.03
N LEU A 390 -22.43 -6.71 20.15
CA LEU A 390 -23.20 -6.18 21.30
C LEU A 390 -22.51 -4.98 21.98
N SER A 391 -21.20 -4.83 21.79
CA SER A 391 -20.43 -3.67 22.27
C SER A 391 -20.70 -2.37 21.49
N ALA A 392 -21.69 -2.33 20.59
CA ALA A 392 -22.03 -1.15 19.78
C ALA A 392 -23.49 -0.70 19.97
N THR A 393 -24.10 -1.07 21.09
CA THR A 393 -25.50 -0.75 21.45
C THR A 393 -25.63 0.57 22.21
N SER A 394 -24.56 1.12 22.77
CA SER A 394 -24.53 2.43 23.44
C SER A 394 -23.53 3.38 22.79
N TYR A 395 -23.66 4.68 23.10
CA TYR A 395 -22.69 5.70 22.71
C TYR A 395 -21.30 5.41 23.31
N GLU A 396 -21.24 5.13 24.62
CA GLU A 396 -20.02 4.76 25.35
C GLU A 396 -19.28 3.62 24.66
N ALA A 397 -19.96 2.51 24.39
CA ALA A 397 -19.32 1.33 23.85
C ALA A 397 -18.85 1.54 22.39
N SER A 398 -19.60 2.33 21.60
CA SER A 398 -19.20 2.73 20.24
C SER A 398 -17.95 3.63 20.24
N ILE A 399 -17.88 4.58 21.17
CA ILE A 399 -16.76 5.51 21.34
C ILE A 399 -15.53 4.78 21.90
N ARG A 400 -15.70 3.91 22.90
CA ARG A 400 -14.64 3.01 23.42
C ARG A 400 -14.02 2.19 22.31
N ASN A 401 -14.86 1.62 21.44
CA ASN A 401 -14.41 0.86 20.28
C ASN A 401 -13.61 1.71 19.28
N LEU A 402 -14.04 2.95 19.01
CA LEU A 402 -13.28 3.88 18.17
C LEU A 402 -11.92 4.20 18.80
N ASN A 403 -11.91 4.57 20.08
CA ASN A 403 -10.71 4.88 20.86
C ASN A 403 -9.71 3.72 20.84
N ASN A 404 -10.17 2.49 21.09
CA ASN A 404 -9.35 1.29 21.04
C ASN A 404 -8.77 1.02 19.64
N LYS A 405 -9.54 1.24 18.58
CA LYS A 405 -9.04 1.09 17.20
C LYS A 405 -7.94 2.11 16.89
N LEU A 406 -8.11 3.37 17.31
CA LEU A 406 -7.13 4.44 17.14
C LEU A 406 -5.84 4.12 17.89
N HIS A 407 -5.91 3.77 19.18
CA HIS A 407 -4.74 3.37 19.97
C HIS A 407 -4.05 2.14 19.39
N ARG A 408 -4.80 1.10 18.99
CA ARG A 408 -4.22 -0.10 18.38
C ARG A 408 -3.49 0.24 17.09
N PHE A 409 -4.06 1.08 16.23
CA PHE A 409 -3.41 1.50 14.99
C PHE A 409 -2.16 2.34 15.27
N TYR A 410 -2.25 3.30 16.19
CA TYR A 410 -1.14 4.17 16.63
C TYR A 410 0.00 3.37 17.30
N ASN A 411 -0.30 2.33 18.08
CA ASN A 411 0.72 1.49 18.70
C ASN A 411 1.31 0.48 17.71
N ALA A 412 0.48 -0.06 16.81
CA ALA A 412 0.92 -0.99 15.77
C ALA A 412 1.85 -0.33 14.73
N LYS A 413 1.71 0.98 14.47
CA LYS A 413 2.72 1.68 13.67
C LYS A 413 4.07 1.66 14.40
N ASN A 414 4.15 1.99 15.69
CA ASN A 414 5.41 2.11 16.44
C ASN A 414 6.19 0.80 16.56
N THR A 415 5.49 -0.34 16.56
CA THR A 415 6.12 -1.67 16.55
C THR A 415 6.59 -2.11 15.16
N LYS A 416 5.91 -1.70 14.08
CA LYS A 416 6.29 -2.02 12.68
C LYS A 416 7.26 -1.01 12.06
N THR A 417 7.22 0.27 12.45
CA THR A 417 8.09 1.34 11.91
C THR A 417 9.52 1.27 12.45
N LYS A 418 9.74 0.78 13.68
CA LYS A 418 11.09 0.53 14.23
C LYS A 418 11.94 -0.42 13.37
N ARG A 419 11.33 -1.27 12.53
CA ARG A 419 12.03 -2.29 11.72
C ARG A 419 12.26 -1.88 10.25
N TRP A 420 11.58 -0.85 9.72
CA TRP A 420 11.63 -0.54 8.28
C TRP A 420 11.60 0.96 7.89
N TYR A 421 11.21 1.89 8.78
CA TYR A 421 10.84 3.27 8.39
C TYR A 421 11.58 4.37 9.17
N LYS A 422 12.88 4.18 9.44
CA LYS A 422 13.75 5.15 10.15
C LYS A 422 14.41 6.20 9.23
N ARG A 423 13.77 6.60 8.12
CA ARG A 423 14.19 7.80 7.39
C ARG A 423 13.01 8.76 7.29
N PRO A 424 13.17 10.02 7.73
CA PRO A 424 12.13 11.02 7.57
C PRO A 424 11.98 11.30 6.08
N TYR A 425 10.77 11.11 5.55
CA TYR A 425 10.36 11.76 4.31
C TYR A 425 10.11 13.24 4.64
N GLU A 426 11.18 13.97 4.96
CA GLU A 426 11.17 15.42 4.91
C GLU A 426 11.05 15.82 3.43
N PHE A 427 10.14 16.76 3.15
CA PHE A 427 9.67 17.21 1.84
C PHE A 427 8.67 16.29 1.12
N TYR A 428 7.44 16.29 1.63
CA TYR A 428 6.27 16.20 0.77
C TYR A 428 5.21 17.19 1.26
N GLU A 429 5.13 18.36 0.62
CA GLU A 429 3.86 19.06 0.48
C GLU A 429 3.18 18.45 -0.76
N PRO A 430 2.13 17.63 -0.60
CA PRO A 430 1.30 17.29 -1.73
C PRO A 430 0.42 18.50 -2.03
N HIS A 431 0.88 19.36 -2.93
CA HIS A 431 -0.08 19.90 -3.89
C HIS A 431 -0.58 18.69 -4.69
N LEU A 432 -1.70 18.10 -4.25
CA LEU A 432 -2.58 17.42 -5.19
C LEU A 432 -2.69 18.36 -6.41
N PRO A 433 -2.44 17.87 -7.64
CA PRO A 433 -2.86 18.63 -8.81
C PRO A 433 -4.30 19.06 -8.53
N LYS A 434 -4.61 20.35 -8.72
CA LYS A 434 -5.99 20.86 -8.60
C LYS A 434 -6.97 20.06 -9.50
N ASP A 435 -6.42 19.25 -10.39
CA ASP A 435 -7.08 18.48 -11.43
C ASP A 435 -7.09 16.97 -11.15
N PHE A 436 -6.68 16.50 -9.96
CA PHE A 436 -6.85 15.08 -9.58
C PHE A 436 -8.34 14.81 -9.29
N ASN A 437 -9.08 14.59 -10.37
CA ASN A 437 -10.42 14.05 -10.34
C ASN A 437 -10.25 12.51 -10.29
N PRO A 438 -10.45 11.85 -9.14
CA PRO A 438 -10.49 10.39 -9.14
C PRO A 438 -11.56 9.95 -10.15
N PRO A 439 -11.32 8.92 -10.98
CA PRO A 439 -12.35 8.41 -11.87
C PRO A 439 -13.53 7.97 -11.00
N TYR A 440 -14.64 8.68 -11.15
CA TYR A 440 -15.89 8.51 -10.40
C TYR A 440 -16.43 7.08 -10.45
#